data_AF-A0A497M843-F1
#
_entry.id   AF-A0A497M843-F1
#
_cell.length_a   1.000
_cell.length_b   1.000
_cell.length_c   1.000
_cell.angle_alpha   90.00
_cell.angle_beta   90.00
_cell.angle_gamma   90.00
#
_symmetry.space_group_name_H-M   'P 1'
#
loop_
_entity.id
_entity.type
_entity.pdbx_description
1 polymer ?
#
loop_
_entity_poly.entity_id
_entity_poly.type
_entity_poly.pdbx_seq_one_letter_code
_entity_poly.pdbx_strand_id
1 'polypeptide(L)' 'MRLLKVAKSYLRQAKARLEDAKEAFLESNYPYAVRLSQECVELSLKAVLKAVGIEYPKIH' A
#
# COMPACT_ATOMS: atom_id res chain seq x y z
N MET A 1 7.19 9.07 17.87
CA MET A 1 7.38 9.78 16.58
C MET A 1 7.91 8.92 15.42
N ARG A 2 8.88 8.00 15.62
CA ARG A 2 9.49 7.21 14.51
C ARG A 2 8.49 6.30 13.77
N LEU A 3 7.60 5.62 14.49
CA LEU A 3 6.59 4.72 13.90
C LEU A 3 5.61 5.45 12.98
N LEU A 4 5.16 6.65 13.38
CA LEU A 4 4.30 7.50 12.55
C LEU A 4 4.99 7.97 11.26
N LYS A 5 6.31 8.19 11.28
CA LYS A 5 7.06 8.50 10.04
C LYS A 5 7.04 7.31 9.06
N VAL A 6 7.21 6.09 9.58
CA VAL A 6 7.14 4.86 8.78
C VAL A 6 5.73 4.63 8.24
N ALA A 7 4.70 4.77 9.09
CA ALA A 7 3.30 4.67 8.68
C ALA A 7 2.96 5.65 7.55
N LYS A 8 3.39 6.91 7.67
CA LYS A 8 3.24 7.92 6.60
C LYS A 8 3.96 7.52 5.31
N SER A 9 5.12 6.87 5.41
CA SER A 9 5.86 6.39 4.24
C SER A 9 5.09 5.27 3.50
N TYR A 10 4.49 4.35 4.25
CA TYR A 10 3.65 3.31 3.67
C TYR A 10 2.38 3.89 3.01
N LEU A 11 1.71 4.86 3.66
CA LEU A 11 0.53 5.51 3.05
C LEU A 11 0.87 6.27 1.76
N ARG A 12 2.03 6.93 1.68
CA ARG A 12 2.47 7.56 0.44
C ARG A 12 2.65 6.54 -0.69
N GLN A 13 3.25 5.38 -0.39
CA GLN A 13 3.41 4.31 -1.36
C GLN A 13 2.07 3.67 -1.74
N ALA A 14 1.17 3.45 -0.78
CA ALA A 14 -0.17 2.93 -1.05
C ALA A 14 -0.93 3.85 -2.02
N LYS A 15 -0.85 5.17 -1.80
CA LYS A 15 -1.45 6.16 -2.72
C LYS A 15 -0.86 6.06 -4.12
N ALA A 16 0.47 5.94 -4.26
CA ALA A 16 1.09 5.77 -5.58
C ALA A 16 0.55 4.52 -6.29
N ARG A 17 0.48 3.37 -5.60
CA ARG A 17 -0.08 2.13 -6.17
C ARG A 17 -1.54 2.25 -6.58
N LEU A 18 -2.33 3.02 -5.84
CA LEU A 18 -3.72 3.28 -6.22
C LEU A 18 -3.82 4.09 -7.50
N GLU A 19 -2.98 5.11 -7.69
CA GLU A 19 -2.99 5.89 -8.94
C GLU A 19 -2.49 5.02 -10.11
N ASP A 20 -1.39 4.29 -9.95
CA ASP A 20 -0.88 3.37 -10.96
C ASP A 20 -1.93 2.28 -11.32
N ALA A 21 -2.69 1.78 -10.34
CA ALA A 21 -3.73 0.78 -10.57
C ALA A 21 -4.88 1.33 -11.43
N LYS A 22 -5.24 2.61 -11.23
CA LYS A 22 -6.27 3.27 -12.06
C LYS A 22 -5.78 3.45 -13.49
N GLU A 23 -4.53 3.86 -13.69
CA GLU A 23 -3.93 3.98 -15.02
C GLU A 23 -3.90 2.62 -15.73
N ALA A 24 -3.39 1.57 -15.06
CA ALA A 24 -3.38 0.22 -15.60
C ALA A 24 -4.78 -0.30 -15.96
N PHE A 25 -5.80 0.07 -15.18
CA PHE A 25 -7.20 -0.28 -15.49
C PHE A 25 -7.68 0.43 -16.77
N LEU A 26 -7.40 1.72 -16.93
CA LEU A 26 -7.76 2.50 -18.12
C LEU A 26 -7.08 1.95 -19.38
N GLU A 27 -5.86 1.43 -19.26
CA GLU A 27 -5.11 0.78 -20.34
C GLU A 27 -5.55 -0.67 -20.63
N SER A 28 -6.61 -1.16 -19.98
CA SER A 28 -7.05 -2.56 -20.04
C SER A 28 -6.01 -3.58 -19.56
N ASN A 29 -4.98 -3.15 -18.83
CA ASN A 29 -4.00 -4.02 -18.18
C ASN A 29 -4.53 -4.51 -16.83
N TYR A 30 -5.63 -5.26 -16.87
CA TYR A 30 -6.36 -5.71 -15.68
C TYR A 30 -5.52 -6.55 -14.70
N PRO A 31 -4.67 -7.50 -15.13
CA PRO A 31 -3.83 -8.25 -14.21
C PRO A 31 -2.90 -7.35 -13.39
N TYR A 32 -2.35 -6.30 -14.02
CA TYR A 32 -1.50 -5.35 -13.32
C TYR A 32 -2.28 -4.44 -12.39
N ALA A 33 -3.46 -3.97 -12.81
CA ALA A 33 -4.36 -3.19 -11.95
C ALA A 33 -4.75 -3.96 -10.66
N VAL A 34 -5.03 -5.26 -10.77
CA VAL A 34 -5.33 -6.13 -9.61
C VAL A 34 -4.12 -6.25 -8.68
N ARG A 35 -2.92 -6.48 -9.25
CA ARG A 35 -1.68 -6.55 -8.46
C ARG A 35 -1.42 -5.26 -7.69
N LEU A 36 -1.49 -4.11 -8.36
CA LEU A 36 -1.25 -2.81 -7.73
C LEU A 36 -2.31 -2.50 -6.65
N SER A 37 -3.56 -2.91 -6.87
CA SER A 37 -4.63 -2.83 -5.87
C SER A 37 -4.31 -3.68 -4.62
N GLN A 38 -3.80 -4.91 -4.79
CA GLN A 38 -3.37 -5.75 -3.67
C GLN A 38 -2.21 -5.10 -2.90
N GLU A 39 -1.19 -4.59 -3.61
CA GLU A 39 -0.05 -3.90 -3.00
C GLU A 39 -0.50 -2.63 -2.24
N CYS A 40 -1.50 -1.89 -2.75
CA CYS A 40 -2.09 -0.74 -2.07
C CYS A 40 -2.75 -1.12 -0.74
N VAL A 41 -3.53 -2.20 -0.72
CA VAL A 41 -4.19 -2.70 0.51
C VAL A 41 -3.14 -3.15 1.53
N GLU A 42 -2.12 -3.89 1.10
CA GLU A 42 -1.05 -4.35 1.97
C GLU A 42 -0.29 -3.20 2.63
N LEU A 43 0.11 -2.18 1.84
CA LEU A 43 0.80 -1.00 2.35
C LEU A 43 -0.09 -0.19 3.30
N SER A 44 -1.38 -0.07 3.00
CA SER A 44 -2.35 0.62 3.86
C SER A 44 -2.48 -0.09 5.21
N LEU A 45 -2.60 -1.43 5.21
CA LEU A 45 -2.65 -2.22 6.43
C LEU A 45 -1.36 -2.09 7.25
N LYS A 46 -0.18 -2.21 6.61
CA LYS A 46 1.12 -2.00 7.24
C LYS A 46 1.22 -0.61 7.88
N ALA A 47 0.68 0.42 7.23
CA ALA A 47 0.67 1.77 7.77
C ALA A 47 -0.18 1.88 9.04
N VAL A 48 -1.40 1.35 9.03
CA VAL A 48 -2.31 1.38 10.19
C VAL A 48 -1.69 0.65 11.37
N LEU A 49 -1.19 -0.57 11.15
CA LEU A 49 -0.54 -1.37 12.19
C LEU A 49 0.66 -0.62 12.79
N LYS A 50 1.52 -0.03 11.94
CA LYS A 50 2.67 0.75 12.43
C LYS A 50 2.25 2.02 13.16
N ALA A 51 1.16 2.67 12.77
CA ALA A 51 0.65 3.86 13.42
C ALA A 51 0.15 3.58 14.85
N VAL A 52 -0.44 2.40 15.08
CA VAL A 52 -0.93 1.96 16.40
C VAL A 52 0.10 1.15 17.20
N GLY A 53 1.34 1.04 16.71
CA GLY A 53 2.43 0.37 17.42
C GLY A 53 2.45 -1.16 17.30
N ILE A 54 1.67 -1.74 16.38
CA ILE A 54 1.65 -3.18 16.13
C ILE A 54 2.71 -3.54 15.07
N GLU A 55 3.52 -4.55 15.35
CA GLU A 55 4.40 -5.16 14.36
C GLU A 55 3.62 -6.21 13.57
N TYR A 56 3.69 -6.15 12.24
CA TYR A 56 3.09 -7.15 11.36
C TYR A 56 4.07 -8.30 11.11
N PRO A 57 3.59 -9.52 10.79
CA PRO A 57 4.45 -10.64 10.44
C PRO A 57 5.27 -10.30 9.20
N LYS A 58 6.59 -10.44 9.26
CA LYS A 58 7.48 -10.23 8.11
C LYS A 58 7.52 -11.48 7.23
N ILE A 59 6.35 -11.95 6.83
CA ILE A 59 6.14 -13.14 6.01
C ILE A 59 5.33 -12.69 4.81
N HIS A 60 5.79 -13.04 3.61
CA HIS A 60 5.12 -12.77 2.35
C HIS A 60 4.50 -14.04 1.81
#